data_AF-A0A970D501-F1
#
_entry.id   AF-A0A970D501-F1
#
_cell.length_a   1.000
_cell.length_b   1.000
_cell.length_c   1.000
_cell.angle_alpha   90.00
_cell.angle_beta   90.00
_cell.angle_gamma   90.00
#
_symmetry.space_group_name_H-M   'P 1'
#
loop_
_entity.id
_entity.type
_entity.pdbx_description
1 polymer ?
#
loop_
_entity_poly.entity_id
_entity_poly.type
_entity_poly.pdbx_seq_one_letter_code
_entity_poly.pdbx_strand_id
1 'polypeptide(L)'
;MSKYLRVMMLISLMLLTAVSVQAAVYGYVNMTGKNEERLKRELNTLEKLINTWKNGKVLYVHKVERNYILTKNFAYTVIFSGDRANISKFLTSGNYEGDFLKDIIVHFRFTSDAYCYCGNPGPDIAPYTTTFERKYSNPAQALEVIKNKDLTGLWLDFSKTRKRDYEKHLIDGKLVKPSADIVFYSLMFTEGNRLFGTSYTEKKIKPYRAE
;
A
#
# COMPACT_ATOMS: atom_id res chain seq x y z
N MET A 1 55.63 -0.47 16.97
CA MET A 1 54.31 -0.56 16.27
C MET A 1 54.56 -0.27 14.79
N SER A 2 54.40 -1.26 13.91
CA SER A 2 54.76 -1.10 12.49
C SER A 2 53.85 -0.10 11.77
N LYS A 3 54.35 0.60 10.74
CA LYS A 3 53.55 1.54 9.92
C LYS A 3 52.27 0.90 9.39
N TYR A 4 52.32 -0.39 9.05
CA TYR A 4 51.17 -1.18 8.58
C TYR A 4 50.08 -1.36 9.65
N LEU A 5 50.46 -1.54 10.92
CA LEU A 5 49.50 -1.69 12.00
C LEU A 5 48.71 -0.39 12.23
N ARG A 6 49.38 0.78 12.10
CA ARG A 6 48.73 2.10 12.22
C ARG A 6 47.76 2.37 11.06
N VAL A 7 48.13 1.99 9.84
CA VAL A 7 47.27 2.13 8.65
C VAL A 7 46.04 1.22 8.75
N MET A 8 46.21 -0.03 9.17
CA MET A 8 45.08 -0.96 9.41
C MET A 8 44.14 -0.47 10.52
N MET A 9 44.68 0.11 11.59
CA MET A 9 43.86 0.70 12.66
C MET A 9 43.08 1.91 12.18
N LEU A 10 43.68 2.78 11.36
CA LEU A 10 43.02 3.93 10.73
C LEU A 10 41.92 3.53 9.75
N ILE A 11 42.16 2.48 8.94
CA ILE A 11 41.15 1.95 8.02
C ILE A 11 40.00 1.29 8.80
N SER A 12 40.31 0.56 9.88
CA SER A 12 39.30 -0.06 10.76
C SER A 12 38.49 0.99 11.53
N LEU A 13 39.13 2.08 11.97
CA LEU A 13 38.46 3.21 12.61
C LEU A 13 37.59 3.99 11.61
N MET A 14 38.05 4.16 10.36
CA MET A 14 37.24 4.75 9.28
C MET A 14 36.07 3.85 8.86
N LEU A 15 36.25 2.52 8.86
CA LEU A 15 35.18 1.54 8.62
C LEU A 15 34.17 1.47 9.77
N LEU A 16 34.61 1.72 11.02
CA LEU A 16 33.71 1.86 12.17
C LEU A 16 32.95 3.18 12.19
N THR A 17 33.49 4.23 11.56
CA THR A 17 32.76 5.48 11.26
C THR A 17 31.96 5.41 9.97
N ALA A 18 31.79 4.22 9.37
CA ALA A 18 30.80 4.02 8.32
C ALA A 18 29.46 4.48 8.87
N VAL A 19 29.06 5.65 8.36
CA VAL A 19 27.86 6.38 8.72
C VAL A 19 26.75 5.36 8.91
N SER A 20 26.26 5.21 10.13
CA SER A 20 25.02 4.48 10.35
C SER A 20 23.97 5.21 9.53
N VAL A 21 23.72 4.74 8.30
CA VAL A 21 22.62 5.20 7.47
C VAL A 21 21.40 4.72 8.22
N GLN A 22 20.93 5.55 9.13
CA GLN A 22 19.80 5.23 9.97
C GLN A 22 18.62 5.07 9.01
N ALA A 23 18.17 3.82 8.87
CA ALA A 23 17.11 3.46 7.95
C ALA A 23 15.89 4.34 8.21
N ALA A 24 15.19 4.73 7.15
CA ALA A 24 13.96 5.48 7.27
C ALA A 24 12.98 4.71 8.18
N VAL A 25 12.41 5.42 9.15
CA VAL A 25 11.31 4.92 9.97
C VAL A 25 10.01 5.38 9.32
N TYR A 26 8.96 4.59 9.45
CA TYR A 26 7.68 4.86 8.82
C TYR A 26 6.59 5.07 9.86
N GLY A 27 5.62 5.89 9.52
CA GLY A 27 4.43 6.11 10.32
C GLY A 27 3.21 6.34 9.43
N TYR A 28 2.04 6.29 10.04
CA TYR A 28 0.82 6.77 9.43
C TYR A 28 0.07 7.68 10.38
N VAL A 29 -0.77 8.55 9.82
CA VAL A 29 -1.79 9.28 10.55
C VAL A 29 -3.10 9.30 9.80
N ASN A 30 -4.19 9.37 10.56
CA ASN A 30 -5.53 9.58 10.06
C ASN A 30 -5.98 11.01 10.37
N MET A 31 -6.54 11.67 9.36
CA MET A 31 -7.12 13.01 9.46
C MET A 31 -8.57 12.92 9.00
N THR A 32 -9.51 13.34 9.84
CA THR A 32 -10.95 13.28 9.52
C THR A 32 -11.61 14.63 9.69
N GLY A 33 -12.57 14.97 8.84
CA GLY A 33 -13.31 16.21 8.97
C GLY A 33 -14.34 16.46 7.88
N LYS A 34 -15.26 17.39 8.15
CA LYS A 34 -16.38 17.73 7.26
C LYS A 34 -16.01 18.70 6.13
N ASN A 35 -14.90 19.41 6.24
CA ASN A 35 -14.45 20.40 5.25
C ASN A 35 -13.19 19.90 4.52
N GLU A 36 -13.35 19.55 3.24
CA GLU A 36 -12.27 19.01 2.42
C GLU A 36 -11.13 20.01 2.20
N GLU A 37 -11.42 21.28 1.95
CA GLU A 37 -10.40 22.29 1.68
C GLU A 37 -9.53 22.57 2.90
N ARG A 38 -10.14 22.55 4.09
CA ARG A 38 -9.39 22.64 5.35
C ARG A 38 -8.45 21.45 5.51
N LEU A 39 -8.95 20.23 5.30
CA LEU A 39 -8.11 19.03 5.39
C LEU A 39 -6.98 19.02 4.36
N LYS A 40 -7.22 19.51 3.13
CA LYS A 40 -6.19 19.69 2.11
C LYS A 40 -5.10 20.68 2.54
N ARG A 41 -5.48 21.79 3.19
CA ARG A 41 -4.51 22.76 3.74
C ARG A 41 -3.71 22.17 4.89
N GLU A 42 -4.36 21.43 5.78
CA GLU A 42 -3.69 20.71 6.87
C GLU A 42 -2.73 19.65 6.31
N LEU A 43 -3.15 18.88 5.30
CA LEU A 43 -2.31 17.90 4.60
C LEU A 43 -1.08 18.56 3.96
N ASN A 44 -1.24 19.69 3.27
CA ASN A 44 -0.12 20.42 2.69
C ASN A 44 0.85 20.93 3.75
N THR A 45 0.34 21.31 4.93
CA THR A 45 1.16 21.76 6.06
C THR A 45 1.94 20.59 6.66
N LEU A 46 1.26 19.44 6.82
CA LEU A 46 1.85 18.19 7.25
C LEU A 46 2.96 17.73 6.30
N GLU A 47 2.71 17.76 4.98
CA GLU A 47 3.70 17.38 3.97
C GLU A 47 4.94 18.28 4.03
N LYS A 48 4.75 19.60 4.15
CA LYS A 48 5.85 20.54 4.34
C LYS A 48 6.66 20.23 5.60
N LEU A 49 5.99 19.97 6.72
CA LEU A 49 6.65 19.60 7.97
C LEU A 49 7.46 18.30 7.80
N ILE A 50 6.85 17.25 7.27
CA ILE A 50 7.51 15.95 7.06
C ILE A 50 8.74 16.10 6.18
N ASN A 51 8.67 16.90 5.11
CA ASN A 51 9.80 17.12 4.22
C ASN A 51 10.98 17.88 4.88
N THR A 52 10.79 18.47 6.07
CA THR A 52 11.90 19.04 6.86
C THR A 52 12.70 17.99 7.64
N TRP A 53 12.15 16.78 7.83
CA TRP A 53 12.77 15.73 8.63
C TRP A 53 13.85 14.99 7.85
N LYS A 54 14.80 14.36 8.56
CA LYS A 54 15.80 13.51 7.91
C LYS A 54 15.11 12.27 7.34
N ASN A 55 15.33 11.98 6.06
CA ASN A 55 14.58 10.96 5.30
C ASN A 55 13.05 11.20 5.29
N GLY A 56 12.65 12.45 5.53
CA GLY A 56 11.27 12.91 5.59
C GLY A 56 10.60 12.89 4.23
N LYS A 57 9.55 12.10 4.06
CA LYS A 57 8.76 12.08 2.83
C LYS A 57 7.36 11.52 3.05
N VAL A 58 6.34 12.18 2.50
CA VAL A 58 5.00 11.59 2.34
C VAL A 58 5.06 10.57 1.21
N LEU A 59 4.70 9.32 1.53
CA LEU A 59 4.78 8.19 0.62
C LEU A 59 3.45 7.96 -0.10
N TYR A 60 2.34 8.13 0.62
CA TYR A 60 1.01 7.90 0.08
C TYR A 60 -0.03 8.65 0.88
N VAL A 61 -1.07 9.12 0.18
CA VAL A 61 -2.25 9.74 0.78
C VAL A 61 -3.48 9.03 0.22
N HIS A 62 -4.21 8.37 1.09
CA HIS A 62 -5.48 7.74 0.76
C HIS A 62 -6.63 8.64 1.20
N LYS A 63 -7.55 8.98 0.30
CA LYS A 63 -8.76 9.76 0.60
C LYS A 63 -9.99 8.87 0.53
N VAL A 64 -10.82 8.91 1.57
CA VAL A 64 -12.16 8.33 1.59
C VAL A 64 -13.18 9.44 1.79
N GLU A 65 -14.18 9.51 0.91
CA GLU A 65 -15.39 10.32 1.10
C GLU A 65 -16.50 9.43 1.65
N ARG A 66 -17.03 9.79 2.82
CA ARG A 66 -18.18 9.13 3.44
C ARG A 66 -19.38 10.06 3.36
N ASN A 67 -20.43 9.60 2.68
CA ASN A 67 -21.71 10.31 2.62
C ASN A 67 -22.66 9.68 3.63
N TYR A 68 -22.93 10.37 4.73
CA TYR A 68 -23.94 9.94 5.70
C TYR A 68 -25.12 10.90 5.62
N ILE A 69 -26.20 10.46 4.96
CA ILE A 69 -27.57 11.03 4.94
C ILE A 69 -27.58 12.57 5.15
N LEU A 70 -26.90 13.35 4.30
CA LEU A 70 -26.80 14.83 4.29
C LEU A 70 -25.52 15.48 4.86
N THR A 71 -24.58 14.71 5.42
CA THR A 71 -23.25 15.24 5.79
C THR A 71 -22.13 14.49 5.05
N LYS A 72 -21.26 15.27 4.40
CA LYS A 72 -20.01 14.77 3.85
C LYS A 72 -18.97 14.74 4.95
N ASN A 73 -18.30 13.61 5.10
CA ASN A 73 -17.13 13.48 5.94
C ASN A 73 -15.98 12.93 5.11
N PHE A 74 -14.81 13.53 5.24
CA PHE A 74 -13.61 13.12 4.53
C PHE A 74 -12.65 12.51 5.54
N ALA A 75 -12.01 11.41 5.15
CA ALA A 75 -10.93 10.79 5.88
C ALA A 75 -9.70 10.70 4.98
N TYR A 76 -8.56 11.12 5.50
CA TYR A 76 -7.26 10.98 4.86
C TYR A 76 -6.38 10.07 5.72
N THR A 77 -5.85 9.01 5.12
CA THR A 77 -4.78 8.20 5.72
C THR A 77 -3.49 8.58 5.03
N VAL A 78 -2.56 9.15 5.78
CA VAL A 78 -1.27 9.63 5.27
C VAL A 78 -0.18 8.69 5.75
N ILE A 79 0.54 8.08 4.82
CA ILE A 79 1.71 7.23 5.10
C ILE A 79 2.96 8.02 4.77
N PHE A 80 3.91 8.03 5.70
CA PHE A 80 5.12 8.84 5.58
C PHE A 80 6.35 8.14 6.16
N SER A 81 7.50 8.69 5.84
CA SER A 81 8.81 8.30 6.33
C SER A 81 9.55 9.48 6.98
N GLY A 82 10.53 9.18 7.83
CA GLY A 82 11.36 10.16 8.53
C GLY A 82 12.32 9.51 9.51
N ASP A 83 12.95 10.31 10.37
CA ASP A 83 13.73 9.82 11.50
C ASP A 83 12.84 9.52 12.72
N ARG A 84 13.29 8.58 13.57
CA ARG A 84 12.50 8.09 14.71
C ARG A 84 12.12 9.20 15.69
N ALA A 85 13.01 10.17 15.90
CA ALA A 85 12.80 11.22 16.90
C ALA A 85 11.67 12.17 16.46
N ASN A 86 11.70 12.63 15.20
CA ASN A 86 10.65 13.49 14.66
C ASN A 86 9.31 12.76 14.55
N ILE A 87 9.28 11.51 14.07
CA ILE A 87 8.04 10.72 14.02
C ILE A 87 7.47 10.50 15.42
N SER A 88 8.31 10.11 16.39
CA SER A 88 7.84 9.91 17.77
C SER A 88 7.24 11.18 18.33
N LYS A 89 7.94 12.32 18.22
CA LYS A 89 7.46 13.61 18.72
C LYS A 89 6.14 14.01 18.07
N PHE A 90 6.03 13.79 16.75
CA PHE A 90 4.83 14.10 15.99
C PHE A 90 3.63 13.25 16.44
N LEU A 91 3.79 11.92 16.55
CA LEU A 91 2.74 11.01 16.98
C LEU A 91 2.32 11.26 18.45
N THR A 92 3.27 11.58 19.34
CA THR A 92 2.96 11.89 20.74
C THR A 92 2.33 13.25 20.96
N SER A 93 2.31 14.13 19.95
CA SER A 93 1.69 15.46 20.09
C SER A 93 0.17 15.41 20.25
N GLY A 94 -0.46 14.26 19.98
CA GLY A 94 -1.90 14.04 20.15
C GLY A 94 -2.78 14.71 19.09
N ASN A 95 -2.19 15.38 18.10
CA ASN A 95 -2.93 16.07 17.05
C ASN A 95 -3.63 15.12 16.05
N TYR A 96 -3.14 13.88 15.95
CA TYR A 96 -3.63 12.88 14.99
C TYR A 96 -3.63 11.48 15.59
N GLU A 97 -4.59 10.66 15.17
CA GLU A 97 -4.55 9.22 15.40
C GLU A 97 -3.55 8.60 14.43
N GLY A 98 -2.57 7.87 14.93
CA GLY A 98 -1.54 7.28 14.10
C GLY A 98 -0.54 6.46 14.92
N ASP A 99 0.25 5.66 14.23
CA ASP A 99 1.28 4.83 14.85
C ASP A 99 2.46 4.61 13.89
N PHE A 100 3.53 4.03 14.42
CA PHE A 100 4.65 3.52 13.65
C PHE A 100 4.23 2.36 12.74
N LEU A 101 4.80 2.36 11.54
CA LEU A 101 4.68 1.26 10.60
C LEU A 101 6.00 0.49 10.52
N LYS A 102 5.90 -0.83 10.68
CA LYS A 102 7.03 -1.75 10.52
C LYS A 102 6.75 -2.72 9.38
N ASP A 103 5.97 -3.75 9.70
CA ASP A 103 5.55 -4.75 8.73
C ASP A 103 4.17 -4.37 8.17
N ILE A 104 4.03 -4.48 6.85
CA ILE A 104 2.76 -4.29 6.16
C ILE A 104 2.31 -5.62 5.57
N ILE A 105 1.09 -6.02 5.88
CA ILE A 105 0.42 -7.13 5.20
C ILE A 105 -0.49 -6.53 4.14
N VAL A 106 -0.30 -6.98 2.91
CA VAL A 106 -1.20 -6.66 1.80
C VAL A 106 -2.06 -7.87 1.53
N HIS A 107 -3.36 -7.71 1.70
CA HIS A 107 -4.37 -8.69 1.35
C HIS A 107 -4.87 -8.42 -0.06
N PHE A 108 -4.82 -9.43 -0.90
CA PHE A 108 -5.26 -9.39 -2.29
C PHE A 108 -6.52 -10.22 -2.43
N ARG A 109 -7.52 -9.67 -3.11
CA ARG A 109 -8.72 -10.38 -3.53
C ARG A 109 -8.96 -10.11 -5.01
N PHE A 110 -8.81 -11.14 -5.83
CA PHE A 110 -9.12 -11.09 -7.26
C PHE A 110 -10.44 -11.81 -7.50
N THR A 111 -11.36 -11.16 -8.20
CA THR A 111 -12.68 -11.73 -8.49
C THR A 111 -12.98 -11.62 -9.99
N SER A 112 -13.56 -12.65 -10.57
CA SER A 112 -14.08 -12.62 -11.94
C SER A 112 -15.44 -13.34 -11.99
N ASP A 113 -16.33 -12.86 -12.84
CA ASP A 113 -17.59 -13.56 -13.08
C ASP A 113 -17.32 -14.92 -13.71
N ALA A 114 -18.11 -15.91 -13.29
CA ALA A 114 -18.06 -17.27 -13.81
C ALA A 114 -18.93 -17.46 -15.08
N TYR A 115 -19.24 -16.38 -15.84
CA TYR A 115 -20.31 -16.42 -16.84
C TYR A 115 -20.06 -17.41 -17.99
N CYS A 116 -20.85 -18.48 -18.02
CA CYS A 116 -20.93 -19.46 -19.09
C CYS A 116 -21.60 -18.85 -20.34
N TYR A 117 -21.00 -19.03 -21.52
CA TYR A 117 -21.63 -18.64 -22.79
C TYR A 117 -22.06 -19.87 -23.58
N CYS A 118 -23.19 -20.47 -23.16
CA CYS A 118 -23.92 -21.49 -23.93
C CYS A 118 -25.44 -21.24 -23.85
N GLY A 119 -25.92 -20.08 -24.31
CA GLY A 119 -27.34 -19.87 -24.66
C GLY A 119 -28.41 -19.96 -23.57
N ASN A 120 -28.09 -20.27 -22.31
CA ASN A 120 -29.04 -20.36 -21.21
C ASN A 120 -28.60 -19.46 -20.04
N PRO A 121 -29.46 -18.56 -19.52
CA PRO A 121 -29.22 -17.88 -18.27
C PRO A 121 -29.45 -18.89 -17.14
N GLY A 122 -28.39 -19.60 -16.74
CA GLY A 122 -28.41 -20.36 -15.50
C GLY A 122 -28.42 -19.39 -14.31
N PRO A 123 -29.30 -19.59 -13.31
CA PRO A 123 -29.25 -18.82 -12.07
C PRO A 123 -27.99 -19.24 -11.30
N ASP A 124 -27.35 -18.27 -10.63
CA ASP A 124 -26.45 -18.49 -9.49
C ASP A 124 -25.10 -19.19 -9.71
N ILE A 125 -24.33 -18.85 -10.76
CA ILE A 125 -22.90 -19.17 -10.74
C ILE A 125 -22.15 -18.10 -9.94
N ALA A 126 -21.74 -18.45 -8.72
CA ALA A 126 -20.93 -17.59 -7.86
C ALA A 126 -19.65 -17.14 -8.58
N PRO A 127 -19.20 -15.89 -8.40
CA PRO A 127 -17.98 -15.42 -9.01
C PRO A 127 -16.77 -16.22 -8.50
N TYR A 128 -15.78 -16.44 -9.37
CA TYR A 128 -14.51 -17.03 -8.95
C TYR A 128 -13.73 -15.98 -8.17
N THR A 129 -13.36 -16.30 -6.92
CA THR A 129 -12.56 -15.43 -6.06
C THR A 129 -11.28 -16.15 -5.64
N THR A 130 -10.14 -15.51 -5.83
CA THR A 130 -8.87 -15.93 -5.23
C THR A 130 -8.42 -14.86 -4.23
N THR A 131 -8.13 -15.28 -3.00
CA THR A 131 -7.53 -14.43 -1.97
C THR A 131 -6.16 -14.93 -1.55
N PHE A 132 -5.25 -14.00 -1.27
CA PHE A 132 -3.96 -14.32 -0.69
C PHE A 132 -3.34 -13.09 -0.03
N GLU A 133 -2.33 -13.31 0.79
CA GLU A 133 -1.62 -12.26 1.50
C GLU A 133 -0.15 -12.22 1.11
N ARG A 134 0.45 -11.03 1.20
CA ARG A 134 1.89 -10.86 1.10
C ARG A 134 2.38 -9.88 2.16
N LYS A 135 3.41 -10.29 2.89
CA LYS A 135 4.09 -9.47 3.88
C LYS A 135 5.22 -8.67 3.23
N TYR A 136 5.31 -7.40 3.58
CA TYR A 136 6.38 -6.47 3.18
C TYR A 136 7.06 -5.92 4.43
N SER A 137 8.40 -5.83 4.39
CA SER A 137 9.22 -5.35 5.50
C SER A 137 9.26 -3.82 5.62
N ASN A 138 8.73 -3.10 4.63
CA ASN A 138 8.52 -1.66 4.74
C ASN A 138 7.32 -1.20 3.90
N PRO A 139 6.67 -0.08 4.28
CA PRO A 139 5.51 0.46 3.56
C PRO A 139 5.82 0.93 2.14
N ALA A 140 7.02 1.44 1.88
CA ALA A 140 7.39 1.90 0.54
C ALA A 140 7.30 0.77 -0.50
N GLN A 141 7.84 -0.42 -0.17
CA GLN A 141 7.73 -1.62 -1.00
C GLN A 141 6.29 -2.12 -1.12
N ALA A 142 5.52 -2.07 -0.04
CA ALA A 142 4.11 -2.45 -0.08
C ALA A 142 3.32 -1.55 -1.05
N LEU A 143 3.57 -0.24 -1.04
CA LEU A 143 2.87 0.73 -1.88
C LEU A 143 3.14 0.55 -3.38
N GLU A 144 4.30 0.01 -3.77
CA GLU A 144 4.59 -0.35 -5.17
C GLU A 144 3.62 -1.41 -5.73
N VAL A 145 2.86 -2.11 -4.87
CA VAL A 145 1.80 -3.01 -5.30
C VAL A 145 0.72 -2.30 -6.09
N ILE A 146 0.34 -1.09 -5.70
CA ILE A 146 -0.80 -0.35 -6.26
C ILE A 146 -0.37 0.89 -7.06
N LYS A 147 0.86 1.34 -6.86
CA LYS A 147 1.37 2.58 -7.45
C LYS A 147 1.36 2.48 -8.98
N ASN A 148 0.68 3.43 -9.62
CA ASN A 148 0.53 3.51 -11.07
C ASN A 148 -0.04 2.24 -11.72
N LYS A 149 -0.77 1.40 -10.96
CA LYS A 149 -1.42 0.21 -11.49
C LYS A 149 -2.91 0.44 -11.67
N ASP A 150 -3.38 0.02 -12.82
CA ASP A 150 -4.80 -0.18 -13.11
C ASP A 150 -5.17 -1.65 -12.91
N LEU A 151 -6.44 -1.99 -13.16
CA LEU A 151 -6.92 -3.35 -13.01
C LEU A 151 -6.17 -4.33 -13.93
N THR A 152 -5.86 -3.92 -15.17
CA THR A 152 -5.12 -4.73 -16.14
C THR A 152 -3.72 -5.08 -15.62
N GLY A 153 -2.99 -4.09 -15.10
CA GLY A 153 -1.67 -4.28 -14.52
C GLY A 153 -1.70 -5.23 -13.31
N LEU A 154 -2.73 -5.13 -12.47
CA LEU A 154 -2.91 -6.02 -11.32
C LEU A 154 -3.16 -7.48 -11.74
N TRP A 155 -4.03 -7.70 -12.72
CA TRP A 155 -4.28 -9.03 -13.25
C TRP A 155 -3.07 -9.60 -13.99
N LEU A 156 -2.28 -8.76 -14.66
CA LEU A 156 -1.02 -9.16 -15.28
C LEU A 156 -0.02 -9.66 -14.23
N ASP A 157 0.16 -8.92 -13.14
CA ASP A 157 1.03 -9.34 -12.04
C ASP A 157 0.53 -10.63 -11.39
N PHE A 158 -0.77 -10.77 -11.20
CA PHE A 158 -1.38 -12.00 -10.69
C PHE A 158 -1.14 -13.19 -11.62
N SER A 159 -1.29 -13.02 -12.94
CA SER A 159 -1.01 -14.07 -13.93
C SER A 159 0.44 -14.54 -13.93
N LYS A 160 1.39 -13.63 -13.68
CA LYS A 160 2.83 -13.93 -13.62
C LYS A 160 3.22 -14.63 -12.32
N THR A 161 2.65 -14.20 -11.20
CA THR A 161 3.02 -14.68 -9.87
C THR A 161 2.23 -15.90 -9.41
N ARG A 162 1.00 -16.08 -9.90
CA ARG A 162 0.06 -17.13 -9.51
C ARG A 162 -0.69 -17.70 -10.71
N LYS A 163 0.06 -18.10 -11.75
CA LYS A 163 -0.49 -18.62 -13.02
C LYS A 163 -1.60 -19.65 -12.85
N ARG A 164 -1.42 -20.64 -11.98
CA ARG A 164 -2.43 -21.71 -11.73
C ARG A 164 -3.74 -21.18 -11.15
N ASP A 165 -3.68 -20.15 -10.30
CA ASP A 165 -4.88 -19.54 -9.74
C ASP A 165 -5.53 -18.62 -10.78
N TYR A 166 -4.72 -17.85 -11.51
CA TYR A 166 -5.18 -17.01 -12.63
C TYR A 166 -5.94 -17.79 -13.70
N GLU A 167 -5.46 -18.98 -14.09
CA GLU A 167 -6.13 -19.82 -15.10
C GLU A 167 -7.55 -20.22 -14.70
N LYS A 168 -7.86 -20.33 -13.40
CA LYS A 168 -9.22 -20.62 -12.90
C LYS A 168 -10.19 -19.47 -13.13
N HIS A 169 -9.69 -18.25 -13.32
CA HIS A 169 -10.51 -17.06 -13.59
C HIS A 169 -10.82 -16.89 -15.08
N LEU A 170 -10.22 -17.70 -15.96
CA LEU A 170 -10.42 -17.60 -17.40
C LEU A 170 -11.58 -18.47 -17.87
N ILE A 171 -12.47 -17.87 -18.65
CA ILE A 171 -13.55 -18.55 -19.38
C ILE A 171 -13.27 -18.36 -20.87
N ASP A 172 -13.10 -19.46 -21.60
CA ASP A 172 -12.65 -19.44 -22.99
C ASP A 172 -11.38 -18.57 -23.20
N GLY A 173 -10.47 -18.63 -22.23
CA GLY A 173 -9.23 -17.86 -22.23
C GLY A 173 -9.39 -16.36 -21.92
N LYS A 174 -10.53 -15.91 -21.39
CA LYS A 174 -10.80 -14.48 -21.10
C LYS A 174 -11.31 -14.25 -19.68
N LEU A 175 -10.96 -13.10 -19.10
CA LEU A 175 -11.55 -12.61 -17.86
C LEU A 175 -12.93 -11.99 -18.14
N VAL A 176 -13.94 -12.38 -17.37
CA VAL A 176 -15.29 -11.81 -17.44
C VAL A 176 -15.52 -10.94 -16.21
N LYS A 177 -15.87 -9.66 -16.42
CA LYS A 177 -16.08 -8.63 -15.37
C LYS A 177 -15.07 -8.75 -14.19
N PRO A 178 -13.77 -8.69 -14.49
CA PRO A 178 -12.76 -8.77 -13.45
C PRO A 178 -12.86 -7.61 -12.46
N SER A 179 -12.47 -7.89 -11.22
CA SER A 179 -12.21 -6.90 -10.19
C SER A 179 -11.05 -7.32 -9.30
N ALA A 180 -10.47 -6.36 -8.61
CA ALA A 180 -9.42 -6.59 -7.62
C ALA A 180 -9.61 -5.66 -6.43
N ASP A 181 -9.60 -6.21 -5.23
CA ASP A 181 -9.53 -5.45 -3.98
C ASP A 181 -8.15 -5.70 -3.34
N ILE A 182 -7.47 -4.61 -2.99
CA ILE A 182 -6.15 -4.66 -2.35
C ILE A 182 -6.22 -3.84 -1.08
N VAL A 183 -6.01 -4.50 0.06
CA VAL A 183 -6.17 -3.89 1.38
C VAL A 183 -4.87 -4.03 2.17
N PHE A 184 -4.47 -2.94 2.81
CA PHE A 184 -3.21 -2.80 3.53
C PHE A 184 -3.47 -2.80 5.03
N TYR A 185 -2.72 -3.61 5.77
CA TYR A 185 -2.82 -3.77 7.21
C TYR A 185 -1.47 -3.57 7.87
N SER A 186 -1.44 -2.96 9.05
CA SER A 186 -0.26 -2.94 9.93
C SER A 186 -0.18 -4.26 10.71
N LEU A 187 0.98 -4.89 10.76
CA LEU A 187 1.27 -6.09 11.59
C LEU A 187 0.50 -7.39 11.23
N MET A 188 -0.83 -7.39 11.21
CA MET A 188 -1.71 -8.55 11.02
C MET A 188 -2.99 -8.20 10.24
N PHE A 189 -3.55 -9.17 9.51
CA PHE A 189 -4.82 -9.05 8.77
C PHE A 189 -6.03 -9.05 9.72
N THR A 190 -6.30 -7.90 10.37
CA THR A 190 -7.48 -7.67 11.20
C THR A 190 -8.03 -6.28 10.94
N GLU A 191 -9.34 -6.08 11.06
CA GLU A 191 -9.94 -4.77 10.77
C GLU A 191 -9.41 -3.66 11.69
N GLY A 192 -9.02 -3.98 12.93
CA GLY A 192 -8.36 -3.02 13.83
C GLY A 192 -7.00 -2.53 13.34
N ASN A 193 -6.36 -3.29 12.47
CA ASN A 193 -5.06 -2.99 11.88
C ASN A 193 -5.15 -2.45 10.44
N ARG A 194 -6.36 -2.28 9.90
CA ARG A 194 -6.55 -1.85 8.51
C ARG A 194 -6.08 -0.40 8.35
N LEU A 195 -5.12 -0.19 7.46
CA LEU A 195 -4.62 1.14 7.10
C LEU A 195 -5.52 1.76 6.04
N PHE A 196 -5.67 1.11 4.90
CA PHE A 196 -6.53 1.54 3.80
C PHE A 196 -6.77 0.41 2.81
N GLY A 197 -7.67 0.62 1.85
CA GLY A 197 -7.90 -0.32 0.76
C GLY A 197 -8.25 0.39 -0.53
N THR A 198 -7.98 -0.27 -1.65
CA THR A 198 -8.33 0.20 -2.99
C THR A 198 -9.05 -0.90 -3.74
N SER A 199 -10.09 -0.53 -4.47
CA SER A 199 -10.93 -1.43 -5.25
C SER A 199 -10.89 -1.01 -6.71
N TYR A 200 -10.69 -1.98 -7.58
CA TYR A 200 -10.56 -1.80 -9.02
C TYR A 200 -11.66 -2.62 -9.71
N THR A 201 -12.47 -1.96 -10.53
CA THR A 201 -13.55 -2.63 -11.29
C THR A 201 -13.54 -2.16 -12.74
N GLU A 202 -13.71 -3.08 -13.68
CA GLU A 202 -13.96 -2.75 -15.08
C GLU A 202 -15.01 -3.70 -15.66
N LYS A 203 -15.77 -3.25 -16.67
CA LYS A 203 -16.85 -4.06 -17.24
C LYS A 203 -16.33 -5.23 -18.10
N LYS A 204 -15.12 -5.16 -18.72
CA LYS A 204 -14.42 -6.26 -19.42
C LYS A 204 -12.93 -5.94 -19.66
N ILE A 205 -12.00 -6.85 -19.35
CA ILE A 205 -10.56 -6.76 -19.71
C ILE A 205 -10.25 -7.76 -20.83
N LYS A 206 -9.45 -7.34 -21.84
CA LYS A 206 -8.97 -8.24 -22.90
C LYS A 206 -7.69 -8.99 -22.44
N PRO A 207 -7.49 -10.25 -22.88
CA PRO A 207 -6.35 -11.05 -22.44
C PRO A 207 -4.99 -10.43 -22.84
N TYR A 208 -4.01 -10.57 -21.96
CA TYR A 208 -2.61 -10.29 -22.25
C TYR A 208 -2.06 -11.37 -23.20
N ARG A 209 -1.57 -10.96 -24.37
CA ARG A 209 -0.75 -11.81 -25.24
C ARG A 209 0.71 -11.46 -24.97
N ALA A 210 1.45 -12.41 -24.42
CA ALA A 210 2.90 -12.41 -24.59
C ALA A 210 3.14 -12.83 -26.05
N GLU A 211 3.75 -11.95 -26.84
CA GLU A 211 4.41 -12.37 -28.08
C GLU A 211 5.63 -13.24 -27.74
#